data_AF-A0A7Y4X475-F1
#
_entry.id   AF-A0A7Y4X475-F1
#
_cell.length_a   1.000
_cell.length_b   1.000
_cell.length_c   1.000
_cell.angle_alpha   90.00
_cell.angle_beta   90.00
_cell.angle_gamma   90.00
#
_symmetry.space_group_name_H-M   'P 1'
#
loop_
_entity.id
_entity.type
_entity.pdbx_description
1 polymer ?
#
loop_
_entity_poly.entity_id
_entity_poly.type
_entity_poly.pdbx_seq_one_letter_code
_entity_poly.pdbx_strand_id
1 'polypeptide(L)' 'GDTLFINSCGRVDLPGSNPEDMYHSLRKLAALADSTMLYPGHNYGGPSATLENQKRHNMYLHLSSKNLSEFLAIMG' A
#
# COMPACT_ATOMS: atom_id res chain seq x y z
N GLY A 1 1.12 7.53 -7.65
CA GLY A 1 0.19 8.30 -6.79
C GLY A 1 0.43 7.93 -5.34
N ASP A 2 -0.50 8.29 -4.45
CA ASP A 2 -0.31 8.21 -2.99
C ASP A 2 -0.89 6.98 -2.31
N THR A 3 -1.34 5.98 -3.07
CA THR A 3 -1.83 4.73 -2.49
C THR A 3 -0.68 3.89 -1.92
N LEU A 4 0.31 3.56 -2.76
CA LEU A 4 1.43 2.70 -2.40
C LEU A 4 2.75 3.43 -2.65
N PHE A 5 3.60 3.45 -1.63
CA PHE A 5 4.97 3.95 -1.70
C PHE A 5 5.96 2.79 -1.56
N ILE A 6 7.25 3.05 -1.79
CA ILE A 6 8.28 2.06 -1.51
C ILE A 6 8.36 1.85 0.01
N ASN A 7 8.07 0.64 0.47
CA ASN A 7 8.01 0.21 1.87
C ASN A 7 7.04 1.03 2.76
N SER A 8 6.12 1.80 2.18
CA SER A 8 5.09 2.58 2.90
C SER A 8 3.79 2.71 2.09
N CYS A 9 2.80 3.44 2.59
CA CYS A 9 1.56 3.79 1.88
C CYS A 9 1.12 5.23 2.23
N GLY A 10 0.09 5.72 1.54
CA GLY A 10 -0.49 7.03 1.84
C GLY A 10 -1.16 7.09 3.20
N ARG A 11 -1.23 8.31 3.74
CA ARG A 11 -2.00 8.61 4.95
C ARG A 11 -3.51 8.57 4.69
N VAL A 12 -4.28 8.31 5.73
CA VAL A 12 -5.75 8.11 5.68
C VAL A 12 -6.48 8.86 6.81
N ASP A 13 -5.89 9.97 7.27
CA ASP A 13 -6.36 10.79 8.40
C ASP A 13 -6.81 12.21 7.98
N LEU A 14 -6.84 12.50 6.68
CA LEU A 14 -7.30 13.80 6.16
C LEU A 14 -8.81 13.77 5.83
N PRO A 15 -9.50 14.92 5.79
CA PRO A 15 -10.91 14.97 5.44
C PRO A 15 -11.21 14.26 4.11
N GLY A 16 -12.19 13.37 4.11
CA GLY A 16 -12.60 12.59 2.93
C GLY A 16 -11.76 11.35 2.64
N SER A 17 -10.74 11.05 3.46
CA SER A 17 -10.04 9.77 3.39
C SER A 17 -10.84 8.65 4.05
N ASN A 18 -10.55 7.40 3.64
CA ASN A 18 -11.18 6.21 4.19
C ASN A 18 -10.15 5.06 4.27
N PRO A 19 -9.81 4.58 5.47
CA PRO A 19 -8.85 3.48 5.63
C PRO A 19 -9.35 2.15 5.06
N GLU A 20 -10.67 1.90 4.99
CA GLU A 20 -11.23 0.71 4.34
C GLU A 20 -11.03 0.75 2.81
N ASP A 21 -11.20 1.91 2.19
CA ASP A 21 -10.93 2.08 0.76
C ASP A 21 -9.43 1.90 0.45
N MET A 22 -8.55 2.35 1.35
CA MET A 22 -7.10 2.09 1.25
C MET A 22 -6.81 0.59 1.32
N TYR A 23 -7.41 -0.14 2.27
CA TYR A 23 -7.28 -1.60 2.38
C TYR A 23 -7.62 -2.29 1.06
N HIS A 24 -8.78 -1.97 0.47
CA HIS A 24 -9.20 -2.57 -0.80
C HIS A 24 -8.28 -2.17 -1.96
N SER A 25 -7.80 -0.93 -1.99
CA SER A 25 -6.89 -0.44 -3.02
C SER A 25 -5.53 -1.15 -2.97
N LEU A 26 -4.95 -1.34 -1.78
CA LEU A 26 -3.70 -2.08 -1.60
C LEU A 26 -3.84 -3.53 -2.05
N ARG A 27 -4.97 -4.19 -1.78
CA ARG A 27 -5.24 -5.55 -2.27
C ARG A 27 -5.35 -5.63 -3.79
N LYS A 28 -5.98 -4.63 -4.43
CA LYS A 28 -6.02 -4.55 -5.90
C LYS A 28 -4.62 -4.43 -6.49
N LEU A 29 -3.75 -3.60 -5.90
CA LEU A 29 -2.36 -3.49 -6.33
C LEU A 29 -1.57 -4.79 -6.08
N ALA A 30 -1.77 -5.45 -4.94
CA ALA A 30 -1.11 -6.72 -4.61
C ALA A 30 -1.50 -7.87 -5.56
N ALA A 31 -2.64 -7.79 -6.25
CA ALA A 31 -3.09 -8.78 -7.22
C ALA A 31 -2.40 -8.67 -8.60
N LEU A 32 -1.67 -7.57 -8.87
CA LEU A 32 -0.92 -7.39 -10.11
C LEU A 32 0.30 -8.31 -10.17
N ALA A 33 0.86 -8.53 -11.36
CA ALA A 33 2.02 -9.38 -11.57
C ALA A 33 3.25 -8.87 -10.79
N ASP A 34 4.09 -9.79 -10.32
CA ASP A 34 5.29 -9.48 -9.52
C ASP A 34 6.30 -8.58 -10.26
N SER A 35 6.40 -8.74 -11.59
CA SER A 35 7.24 -7.93 -12.47
C SER A 35 6.72 -6.50 -12.69
N THR A 36 5.53 -6.16 -12.19
CA THR A 36 4.96 -4.81 -12.33
C THR A 36 5.83 -3.80 -11.59
N MET A 37 6.19 -2.72 -12.29
CA MET A 37 6.93 -1.61 -11.70
C MET A 37 6.00 -0.64 -10.99
N LEU A 38 6.28 -0.36 -9.72
CA LEU A 38 5.68 0.69 -8.93
C LEU A 38 6.43 2.01 -9.14
N TYR A 39 5.71 3.04 -9.55
CA TYR A 39 6.17 4.43 -9.57
C TYR A 39 5.31 5.27 -8.59
N PRO A 40 5.85 5.63 -7.41
CA PRO A 40 5.09 6.31 -6.38
C PRO A 40 4.84 7.80 -6.71
N GLY A 41 3.81 8.40 -6.11
CA GLY A 41 3.54 9.84 -6.24
C GLY A 41 4.52 10.72 -5.46
N HIS A 42 5.07 10.18 -4.36
CA HIS A 42 6.08 10.79 -3.53
C HIS A 42 7.24 9.82 -3.31
N ASN A 43 8.46 10.34 -3.28
CA ASN A 43 9.67 9.54 -3.15
C ASN A 43 10.27 9.68 -1.74
N TYR A 44 10.19 8.59 -0.96
CA TYR A 44 10.81 8.45 0.36
C TYR A 44 11.79 7.28 0.45
N GLY A 45 11.91 6.47 -0.60
CA GLY A 45 12.65 5.20 -0.59
C GLY A 45 13.23 4.79 -1.95
N GLY A 46 13.20 5.68 -2.95
CA GLY A 46 13.70 5.45 -4.30
C GLY A 46 12.70 5.84 -5.41
N PRO A 47 13.17 5.93 -6.66
CA PRO A 47 12.34 6.37 -7.79
C PRO A 47 11.31 5.31 -8.23
N SER A 48 11.59 4.02 -8.04
CA SER A 48 10.69 2.92 -8.39
C SER A 48 11.12 1.61 -7.73
N ALA A 49 10.23 0.62 -7.69
CA ALA A 49 10.53 -0.75 -7.26
C ALA A 49 9.56 -1.75 -7.91
N THR A 50 9.91 -3.04 -7.94
CA THR A 50 8.96 -4.08 -8.38
C THR A 50 7.89 -4.33 -7.32
N LEU A 51 6.69 -4.72 -7.74
CA LEU A 51 5.67 -5.20 -6.80
C LEU A 51 6.09 -6.47 -6.09
N GLU A 52 6.90 -7.33 -6.71
CA GLU A 52 7.56 -8.44 -6.02
C GLU A 52 8.27 -7.97 -4.75
N ASN A 53 9.13 -6.95 -4.87
CA ASN A 53 9.85 -6.42 -3.73
C ASN A 53 8.91 -5.81 -2.68
N GLN A 54 7.86 -5.11 -3.12
CA GLN A 54 6.89 -4.52 -2.19
C GLN A 54 6.06 -5.58 -1.48
N LYS A 55 5.60 -6.62 -2.16
CA LYS A 55 4.84 -7.72 -1.56
C LYS A 55 5.63 -8.48 -0.50
N ARG A 56 6.97 -8.49 -0.58
CA ARG A 56 7.86 -9.14 0.40
C ARG A 56 8.22 -8.25 1.59
N HIS A 57 8.23 -6.93 1.43
CA HIS A 57 8.85 -6.02 2.41
C HIS A 57 7.93 -4.90 2.91
N ASN A 58 6.91 -4.52 2.15
CA ASN A 58 6.02 -3.43 2.52
C ASN A 58 5.00 -3.90 3.57
N MET A 59 5.14 -3.39 4.79
CA MET A 59 4.28 -3.78 5.92
C MET A 59 2.79 -3.56 5.66
N TYR A 60 2.42 -2.55 4.88
CA TYR A 60 1.01 -2.23 4.60
C TYR A 60 0.39 -3.20 3.60
N LEU A 61 1.18 -3.72 2.65
CA LEU A 61 0.73 -4.81 1.79
C LEU A 61 0.53 -6.09 2.60
N HIS A 62 1.46 -6.42 3.50
CA HIS A 62 1.30 -7.55 4.42
C HIS A 62 0.06 -7.40 5.31
N LEU A 63 -0.14 -6.24 5.95
CA LEU A 63 -1.34 -5.98 6.77
C LEU A 63 -2.62 -6.13 5.93
N SER A 64 -2.65 -5.58 4.71
CA SER A 64 -3.82 -5.67 3.82
C SER A 64 -4.13 -7.11 3.36
N SER A 65 -3.13 -8.01 3.35
CA SER A 65 -3.34 -9.43 3.00
C SER A 65 -4.00 -10.27 4.10
N LYS A 66 -4.08 -9.73 5.33
CA LYS A 66 -4.76 -10.39 6.45
C LYS A 66 -6.28 -10.10 6.39
N ASN A 67 -6.83 -9.47 7.42
CA ASN A 67 -8.23 -9.09 7.49
C ASN A 67 -8.39 -7.57 7.68
N LEU A 68 -9.58 -7.06 7.36
CA LEU A 68 -9.89 -5.63 7.44
C LEU A 68 -9.76 -5.11 8.87
N SER A 69 -10.22 -5.86 9.88
CA SER A 69 -10.18 -5.41 11.28
C SER A 69 -8.75 -5.16 11.79
N GLU A 70 -7.80 -6.04 11.48
CA GLU A 70 -6.39 -5.83 11.82
C GLU A 70 -5.77 -4.64 11.09
N PHE A 71 -6.14 -4.44 9.82
CA PHE A 71 -5.67 -3.29 9.06
C PHE A 71 -6.19 -1.97 9.66
N LEU A 72 -7.49 -1.92 9.98
CA LEU A 72 -8.11 -0.75 10.60
C LEU A 72 -7.58 -0.48 12.00
N ALA A 73 -7.16 -1.50 12.76
CA ALA A 73 -6.54 -1.29 14.08
C ALA A 73 -5.19 -0.54 14.01
N ILE A 74 -4.54 -0.50 12.85
CA ILE A 74 -3.26 0.18 12.63
C ILE A 74 -3.42 1.47 11.83
N MET A 75 -4.38 1.50 10.90
CA MET A 75 -4.55 2.59 9.93
C MET A 75 -5.80 3.44 10.17
N GLY A 76 -6.71 3.02 11.04
CA GLY A 76 -7.96 3.71 11.37
C GLY A 76 -7.95 4.37 12.74
#